data_AF-A0A9P0L683-F1
#
_entry.id   AF-A0A9P0L683-F1
#
_cell.length_a   1.000
_cell.length_b   1.000
_cell.length_c   1.000
_cell.angle_alpha   90.00
_cell.angle_beta   90.00
_cell.angle_gamma   90.00
#
_symmetry.space_group_name_H-M   'P 1'
#
loop_
_entity.id
_entity.type
_entity.pdbx_description
1 polymer ?
#
loop_
_entity_poly.entity_id
_entity_poly.type
_entity_poly.pdbx_seq_one_letter_code
_entity_poly.pdbx_strand_id
1 'polypeptide(L)'
;MENKPVLWDKGTANASSIRLPKSAPDVVLKTENAETDTKKDMNEIVAKSSLKADAPEWFPNNSIMTQRVDSLSNSLQNRLKIHKRHGNDSNHSQNHSAAAIPNIDDDIKRLKQIITTLSRDPGQFDNLLDIFMETLIPYFNDLMTLFTVAKILVEEAITDPNFRYSGARLCFHLEQNCPEFRAELPLRCEKHLLENRNMHNVLLFIAELYAQLPHVAVYGKLLVDSFKRLLSIGGNENVKCICQALKLTGYSLEKSNKNDLDEVFEQLENIKNAVGGNVTTLLNTVINLRYSNWGHSGDSTDDNSDPDDLCDPEPEMDEEIQAAFKEFVKSSKH
;
A
#
# COMPACT_ATOMS: atom_id res chain seq x y z
N MET A 1 41.86 11.17 -36.46
CA MET A 1 41.56 9.76 -36.79
C MET A 1 40.12 9.52 -36.42
N GLU A 2 39.25 9.68 -37.42
CA GLU A 2 37.84 9.35 -37.39
C GLU A 2 37.64 7.82 -37.43
N ASN A 3 36.60 7.31 -36.78
CA ASN A 3 35.72 6.30 -37.37
C ASN A 3 34.48 6.08 -36.52
N LYS A 4 33.32 6.48 -37.04
CA LYS A 4 32.05 5.73 -36.91
C LYS A 4 31.90 4.87 -38.18
N PRO A 5 30.83 4.07 -38.33
CA PRO A 5 30.50 2.81 -37.68
C PRO A 5 30.37 1.68 -38.73
N VAL A 6 30.15 0.42 -38.34
CA VAL A 6 29.67 -0.62 -39.28
C VAL A 6 28.36 -1.22 -38.80
N LEU A 7 27.37 -1.04 -39.67
CA LEU A 7 26.03 -1.59 -39.66
C LEU A 7 26.06 -3.05 -40.20
N TRP A 8 25.35 -3.95 -39.49
CA TRP A 8 24.55 -5.08 -40.00
C TRP A 8 25.28 -6.26 -40.65
N ASP A 9 25.08 -7.46 -40.09
CA ASP A 9 24.94 -8.67 -40.91
C ASP A 9 23.77 -9.54 -40.44
N LYS A 10 23.08 -10.12 -41.43
CA LYS A 10 21.80 -10.84 -41.34
C LYS A 10 22.02 -12.34 -41.54
N GLY A 11 21.21 -13.14 -40.84
CA GLY A 11 20.83 -14.52 -41.22
C GLY A 11 21.78 -15.61 -40.71
N THR A 12 21.32 -16.70 -40.10
CA THR A 12 20.27 -17.59 -40.63
C THR A 12 19.61 -18.46 -39.53
N ALA A 13 18.31 -18.67 -39.76
CA ALA A 13 17.38 -19.67 -39.27
C ALA A 13 17.86 -20.85 -38.38
N ASN A 14 17.15 -21.07 -37.27
CA ASN A 14 16.36 -22.30 -37.14
C ASN A 14 15.15 -22.10 -36.23
N ALA A 15 13.98 -22.44 -36.77
CA ALA A 15 12.66 -22.25 -36.20
C ALA A 15 12.30 -23.37 -35.21
N SER A 16 11.58 -23.02 -34.15
CA SER A 16 10.73 -23.94 -33.38
C SER A 16 9.49 -23.17 -32.95
N SER A 17 8.37 -23.52 -33.57
CA SER A 17 7.08 -22.85 -33.51
C SER A 17 6.41 -23.01 -32.14
N ILE A 18 6.09 -21.90 -31.46
CA ILE A 18 5.19 -21.89 -30.31
C ILE A 18 3.88 -21.20 -30.71
N ARG A 19 2.78 -21.89 -30.42
CA ARG A 19 1.41 -21.64 -30.89
C ARG A 19 0.81 -20.37 -30.31
N LEU A 20 0.12 -19.59 -31.15
CA LEU A 20 -0.84 -18.57 -30.70
C LEU A 20 -2.16 -19.23 -30.24
N PRO A 21 -2.82 -18.72 -29.18
CA PRO A 21 -4.16 -19.14 -28.82
C PRO A 21 -5.20 -18.63 -29.81
N LYS A 22 -6.18 -19.49 -30.10
CA LYS A 22 -7.24 -19.35 -31.10
C LYS A 22 -8.29 -18.29 -30.73
N SER A 23 -8.79 -17.70 -31.80
CA SER A 23 -9.87 -16.73 -31.98
C SER A 23 -11.21 -17.05 -31.29
N ALA A 24 -11.87 -15.97 -30.86
CA ALA A 24 -13.31 -15.89 -30.62
C ALA A 24 -14.11 -16.17 -31.92
N PRO A 25 -15.37 -16.63 -31.84
CA PRO A 25 -16.19 -16.83 -33.02
C PRO A 25 -16.87 -15.53 -33.48
N ASP A 26 -16.72 -15.25 -34.78
CA ASP A 26 -17.52 -14.33 -35.58
C ASP A 26 -19.01 -14.69 -35.53
N VAL A 27 -19.85 -13.67 -35.37
CA VAL A 27 -21.19 -13.64 -35.98
C VAL A 27 -21.26 -12.39 -36.84
N VAL A 28 -21.14 -12.61 -38.15
CA VAL A 28 -21.39 -11.67 -39.23
C VAL A 28 -22.89 -11.38 -39.32
N LEU A 29 -23.26 -10.11 -39.58
CA LEU A 29 -24.12 -9.73 -40.73
C LEU A 29 -24.31 -8.19 -40.83
N LYS A 30 -23.74 -7.68 -41.93
CA LYS A 30 -24.25 -6.69 -42.90
C LYS A 30 -24.44 -5.21 -42.53
N THR A 31 -23.69 -4.43 -43.29
CA THR A 31 -23.78 -3.02 -43.67
C THR A 31 -25.13 -2.62 -44.28
N GLU A 32 -25.62 -1.43 -43.94
CA GLU A 32 -26.34 -0.52 -44.85
C GLU A 32 -26.19 0.94 -44.37
N ASN A 33 -25.99 1.85 -45.33
CA ASN A 33 -25.80 3.29 -45.18
C ASN A 33 -27.10 4.01 -44.80
N ALA A 34 -27.03 5.09 -44.02
CA ALA A 34 -27.63 6.42 -44.30
C ALA A 34 -27.59 7.34 -43.07
N GLU A 35 -27.40 8.63 -43.35
CA GLU A 35 -27.51 9.76 -42.43
C GLU A 35 -28.88 9.84 -41.74
N THR A 36 -28.92 10.27 -40.47
CA THR A 36 -29.68 11.43 -39.94
C THR A 36 -29.98 11.31 -38.43
N ASP A 37 -29.86 12.46 -37.79
CA ASP A 37 -30.41 12.94 -36.53
C ASP A 37 -31.59 12.14 -35.93
N THR A 38 -31.50 11.74 -34.65
CA THR A 38 -32.58 11.81 -33.64
C THR A 38 -32.19 11.15 -32.30
N LYS A 39 -32.57 11.83 -31.20
CA LYS A 39 -32.51 11.38 -29.81
C LYS A 39 -33.07 9.94 -29.67
N LYS A 40 -32.23 8.99 -29.25
CA LYS A 40 -32.68 7.67 -28.82
C LYS A 40 -33.07 7.69 -27.34
N ASP A 41 -34.33 7.36 -27.11
CA ASP A 41 -34.99 7.21 -25.84
C ASP A 41 -34.33 6.07 -25.02
N MET A 42 -33.87 6.37 -23.80
CA MET A 42 -33.20 5.43 -22.90
C MET A 42 -34.04 4.18 -22.59
N ASN A 43 -35.37 4.28 -22.75
CA ASN A 43 -36.30 3.18 -22.49
C ASN A 43 -36.20 2.04 -23.51
N GLU A 44 -35.72 2.28 -24.73
CA GLU A 44 -35.62 1.25 -25.76
C GLU A 44 -34.37 0.37 -25.61
N ILE A 45 -33.34 0.88 -24.91
CA ILE A 45 -32.10 0.15 -24.59
C ILE A 45 -32.34 -0.85 -23.46
N VAL A 46 -33.16 -0.48 -22.47
CA VAL A 46 -33.54 -1.36 -21.35
C VAL A 46 -34.42 -2.52 -21.82
N ALA A 47 -35.30 -2.30 -22.79
CA ALA A 47 -36.19 -3.32 -23.34
C ALA A 47 -35.49 -4.45 -24.13
N LYS A 48 -34.20 -4.27 -24.48
CA LYS A 48 -33.38 -5.30 -25.15
C LYS A 48 -32.37 -5.98 -24.21
N SER A 49 -32.38 -5.65 -22.92
CA SER A 49 -31.54 -6.31 -21.92
C SER A 49 -32.14 -7.67 -21.55
N SER A 50 -31.43 -8.76 -21.83
CA SER A 50 -31.81 -10.13 -21.47
C SER A 50 -31.43 -10.49 -20.02
N LEU A 51 -31.04 -9.51 -19.20
CA LEU A 51 -30.64 -9.69 -17.81
C LEU A 51 -31.88 -9.74 -16.91
N LYS A 52 -32.17 -10.91 -16.36
CA LYS A 52 -33.21 -11.07 -15.34
C LYS A 52 -32.67 -10.61 -13.99
N ALA A 53 -33.47 -9.86 -13.23
CA ALA A 53 -33.14 -9.47 -11.85
C ALA A 53 -33.01 -10.67 -10.90
N ASP A 54 -33.64 -11.79 -11.25
CA ASP A 54 -33.67 -13.02 -10.45
C ASP A 54 -32.60 -14.04 -10.90
N ALA A 55 -31.47 -13.58 -11.43
CA ALA A 55 -30.38 -14.48 -11.82
C ALA A 55 -29.78 -15.14 -10.56
N PRO A 56 -29.73 -16.49 -10.46
CA PRO A 56 -29.12 -17.15 -9.31
C PRO A 56 -27.65 -16.74 -9.18
N GLU A 57 -27.24 -16.43 -7.96
CA GLU A 57 -25.86 -16.04 -7.63
C GLU A 57 -24.88 -17.09 -8.17
N TRP A 58 -23.90 -16.62 -8.95
CA TRP A 58 -22.88 -17.48 -9.51
C TRP A 58 -21.85 -17.82 -8.43
N PHE A 59 -21.82 -19.09 -8.01
CA PHE A 59 -20.77 -19.61 -7.14
C PHE A 59 -19.72 -20.35 -8.00
N PRO A 60 -18.43 -19.97 -7.95
CA PRO A 60 -17.40 -20.75 -8.60
C PRO A 60 -17.33 -22.15 -7.97
N ASN A 61 -17.27 -23.19 -8.82
CA ASN A 61 -17.30 -24.62 -8.47
C ASN A 61 -16.14 -25.13 -7.57
N ASN A 62 -15.34 -24.25 -6.99
CA ASN A 62 -14.32 -24.58 -5.98
C ASN A 62 -14.62 -23.99 -4.60
N SER A 63 -15.87 -23.58 -4.30
CA SER A 63 -16.29 -23.28 -2.94
C SER A 63 -16.38 -24.58 -2.11
N ILE A 64 -15.23 -25.11 -1.74
CA ILE A 64 -15.12 -26.04 -0.62
C ILE A 64 -15.35 -25.20 0.63
N MET A 65 -16.48 -25.48 1.29
CA MET A 65 -16.77 -25.09 2.67
C MET A 65 -15.50 -25.04 3.52
N THR A 66 -15.33 -23.90 4.16
CA THR A 66 -14.44 -23.57 5.27
C THR A 66 -14.36 -24.69 6.32
N GLN A 67 -13.45 -25.65 6.13
CA GLN A 67 -12.95 -26.53 7.20
C GLN A 67 -11.49 -26.96 7.01
N ARG A 68 -10.68 -26.25 6.20
CA ARG A 68 -9.29 -26.71 5.93
C ARG A 68 -8.21 -25.63 5.84
N VAL A 69 -8.43 -24.45 6.42
CA VAL A 69 -7.37 -23.42 6.50
C VAL A 69 -6.65 -23.47 7.86
N ASP A 70 -7.33 -23.88 8.93
CA ASP A 70 -6.70 -24.07 10.25
C ASP A 70 -5.63 -25.16 10.23
N SER A 71 -5.79 -26.20 9.41
CA SER A 71 -4.82 -27.31 9.36
C SER A 71 -3.49 -26.91 8.73
N LEU A 72 -3.45 -25.91 7.85
CA LEU A 72 -2.22 -25.47 7.20
C LEU A 72 -1.49 -24.41 8.03
N SER A 73 -2.23 -23.48 8.65
CA SER A 73 -1.69 -22.51 9.62
C SER A 73 -1.13 -23.22 10.86
N ASN A 74 -1.89 -24.18 11.42
CA ASN A 74 -1.38 -25.04 12.49
C ASN A 74 -0.19 -25.88 12.03
N SER A 75 -0.13 -26.32 10.76
CA SER A 75 1.03 -27.07 10.25
C SER A 75 2.29 -26.20 10.15
N LEU A 76 2.21 -24.92 9.78
CA LEU A 76 3.37 -24.02 9.76
C LEU A 76 3.78 -23.60 11.18
N GLN A 77 2.81 -23.26 12.04
CA GLN A 77 3.07 -23.01 13.47
C GLN A 77 3.66 -24.25 14.15
N ASN A 78 3.17 -25.46 13.82
CA ASN A 78 3.73 -26.70 14.32
C ASN A 78 5.11 -26.98 13.74
N ARG A 79 5.38 -26.70 12.45
CA ARG A 79 6.72 -26.86 11.86
C ARG A 79 7.76 -25.91 12.48
N LEU A 80 7.36 -24.69 12.83
CA LEU A 80 8.19 -23.74 13.59
C LEU A 80 8.37 -24.20 15.05
N LYS A 81 7.33 -24.78 15.68
CA LYS A 81 7.43 -25.41 17.02
C LYS A 81 8.26 -26.72 17.02
N ILE A 82 8.33 -27.47 15.92
CA ILE A 82 9.09 -28.73 15.82
C ILE A 82 10.60 -28.49 15.82
N HIS A 83 11.10 -27.35 15.34
CA HIS A 83 12.52 -26.99 15.46
C HIS A 83 12.98 -26.78 16.92
N LYS A 84 12.04 -26.68 17.87
CA LYS A 84 12.33 -26.66 19.32
C LYS A 84 12.53 -28.06 19.93
N ARG A 85 12.27 -29.15 19.18
CA ARG A 85 12.18 -30.52 19.73
C ARG A 85 13.13 -31.56 19.13
N HIS A 86 14.07 -31.19 18.26
CA HIS A 86 15.04 -32.15 17.72
C HIS A 86 16.49 -31.74 18.03
N GLY A 87 16.89 -32.05 19.27
CA GLY A 87 18.27 -32.06 19.74
C GLY A 87 18.42 -33.09 20.86
N ASN A 88 18.73 -34.32 20.46
CA ASN A 88 19.19 -35.49 21.24
C ASN A 88 18.44 -35.93 22.51
N ASP A 89 17.81 -37.10 22.40
CA ASP A 89 17.53 -38.03 23.49
C ASP A 89 18.84 -38.54 24.13
N SER A 90 18.98 -38.30 25.43
CA SER A 90 19.72 -39.16 26.35
C SER A 90 19.10 -39.03 27.73
N ASN A 91 18.57 -40.15 28.22
CA ASN A 91 17.94 -40.34 29.52
C ASN A 91 18.69 -39.63 30.67
N HIS A 92 18.04 -38.65 31.32
CA HIS A 92 18.04 -38.58 32.78
C HIS A 92 16.87 -37.74 33.30
N SER A 93 16.05 -38.35 34.14
CA SER A 93 15.05 -37.68 35.00
C SER A 93 15.68 -36.58 35.84
N GLN A 94 15.26 -35.32 35.66
CA GLN A 94 15.09 -34.35 36.76
C GLN A 94 14.33 -33.10 36.30
N ASN A 95 13.29 -32.77 37.08
CA ASN A 95 12.60 -31.49 37.08
C ASN A 95 13.58 -30.34 37.30
N HIS A 96 13.67 -29.41 36.35
CA HIS A 96 13.81 -27.97 36.59
C HIS A 96 13.46 -27.26 35.28
N SER A 97 12.42 -26.42 35.29
CA SER A 97 12.13 -25.47 34.21
C SER A 97 13.25 -24.42 34.15
N ALA A 98 14.37 -24.78 33.54
CA ALA A 98 15.41 -23.84 33.18
C ALA A 98 14.83 -22.96 32.07
N ALA A 99 14.62 -21.68 32.38
CA ALA A 99 14.35 -20.67 31.35
C ALA A 99 15.47 -20.80 30.30
N ALA A 100 15.09 -21.16 29.07
CA ALA A 100 16.03 -21.24 27.97
C ALA A 100 16.74 -19.89 27.87
N ILE A 101 18.06 -19.90 27.99
CA ILE A 101 18.88 -18.68 27.80
C ILE A 101 18.59 -18.18 26.38
N PRO A 102 18.21 -16.91 26.19
CA PRO A 102 17.94 -16.37 24.85
C PRO A 102 19.16 -16.57 23.94
N ASN A 103 19.02 -17.37 22.88
CA ASN A 103 20.07 -17.55 21.88
C ASN A 103 19.80 -16.64 20.69
N ILE A 104 20.50 -15.51 20.66
CA ILE A 104 20.31 -14.47 19.65
C ILE A 104 20.47 -14.98 18.22
N ASP A 105 21.37 -15.94 17.98
CA ASP A 105 21.62 -16.43 16.63
C ASP A 105 20.42 -17.25 16.10
N ASP A 106 19.75 -18.00 16.97
CA ASP A 106 18.58 -18.79 16.60
C ASP A 106 17.34 -17.91 16.47
N ASP A 107 17.21 -16.90 17.34
CA ASP A 107 16.13 -15.93 17.26
C ASP A 107 16.26 -15.04 16.02
N ILE A 108 17.47 -14.61 15.62
CA ILE A 108 17.69 -13.89 14.36
C ILE A 108 17.36 -14.75 13.15
N LYS A 109 17.67 -16.07 13.17
CA LYS A 109 17.22 -16.98 12.11
C LYS A 109 15.70 -17.07 12.06
N ARG A 110 15.03 -17.14 13.22
CA ARG A 110 13.56 -17.17 13.31
C ARG A 110 12.96 -15.89 12.73
N LEU A 111 13.51 -14.72 13.05
CA LEU A 111 13.05 -13.44 12.48
C LEU A 111 13.19 -13.42 10.96
N LYS A 112 14.32 -13.88 10.41
CA LYS A 112 14.52 -13.99 8.96
C LYS A 112 13.54 -14.95 8.28
N GLN A 113 13.17 -16.04 8.94
CA GLN A 113 12.14 -16.96 8.44
C GLN A 113 10.75 -16.31 8.41
N ILE A 114 10.40 -15.53 9.44
CA ILE A 114 9.15 -14.76 9.48
C ILE A 114 9.13 -13.76 8.32
N ILE A 115 10.19 -12.98 8.16
CA ILE A 115 10.35 -12.01 7.06
C ILE A 115 10.19 -12.69 5.69
N THR A 116 10.87 -13.82 5.48
CA THR A 116 10.76 -14.60 4.23
C THR A 116 9.33 -15.11 4.00
N THR A 117 8.61 -15.43 5.07
CA THR A 117 7.21 -15.88 4.97
C THR A 117 6.31 -14.71 4.61
N LEU A 118 6.48 -13.55 5.25
CA LEU A 118 5.71 -12.33 4.96
C LEU A 118 5.97 -11.76 3.57
N SER A 119 7.17 -11.97 3.03
CA SER A 119 7.51 -11.68 1.63
C SER A 119 6.65 -12.51 0.65
N ARG A 120 6.43 -13.79 0.95
CA ARG A 120 5.72 -14.73 0.06
C ARG A 120 4.21 -14.74 0.26
N ASP A 121 3.77 -14.56 1.50
CA ASP A 121 2.38 -14.57 1.91
C ASP A 121 2.11 -13.43 2.91
N PRO A 122 1.92 -12.18 2.42
CA PRO A 122 1.61 -11.03 3.27
C PRO A 122 0.34 -11.20 4.10
N GLY A 123 -0.58 -12.10 3.70
CA GLY A 123 -1.80 -12.42 4.45
C GLY A 123 -1.54 -13.08 5.80
N GLN A 124 -0.34 -13.58 6.06
CA GLN A 124 0.05 -14.15 7.35
C GLN A 124 0.48 -13.10 8.38
N PHE A 125 0.40 -11.81 8.08
CA PHE A 125 0.93 -10.76 8.94
C PHE A 125 0.46 -10.89 10.38
N ASP A 126 -0.85 -10.90 10.61
CA ASP A 126 -1.40 -10.89 11.97
C ASP A 126 -1.08 -12.20 12.71
N ASN A 127 -1.01 -13.33 12.00
CA ASN A 127 -0.63 -14.63 12.58
C ASN A 127 0.84 -14.72 13.02
N LEU A 128 1.71 -13.95 12.35
CA LEU A 128 3.16 -13.97 12.59
C LEU A 128 3.64 -12.81 13.45
N LEU A 129 2.83 -11.76 13.62
CA LEU A 129 3.18 -10.58 14.40
C LEU A 129 3.50 -10.94 15.85
N ASP A 130 2.63 -11.71 16.52
CA ASP A 130 2.85 -12.10 17.92
C ASP A 130 4.15 -12.90 18.07
N ILE A 131 4.40 -13.83 17.14
CA ILE A 131 5.61 -14.64 17.12
C ILE A 131 6.85 -13.76 16.90
N PHE A 132 6.76 -12.76 16.02
CA PHE A 132 7.83 -11.80 15.77
C PHE A 132 8.14 -10.98 17.04
N MET A 133 7.11 -10.45 17.69
CA MET A 133 7.25 -9.64 18.90
C MET A 133 7.78 -10.46 20.08
N GLU A 134 7.23 -11.65 20.34
CA GLU A 134 7.72 -12.57 21.38
C GLU A 134 9.21 -12.91 21.21
N THR A 135 9.67 -13.00 19.96
CA THR A 135 11.09 -13.27 19.66
C THR A 135 11.98 -12.07 20.01
N LEU A 136 11.46 -10.84 19.93
CA LEU A 136 12.23 -9.61 20.18
C LEU A 136 12.16 -9.10 21.62
N ILE A 137 11.09 -9.39 22.36
CA ILE A 137 10.88 -8.90 23.74
C ILE A 137 12.11 -9.08 24.64
N PRO A 138 12.82 -10.24 24.65
CA PRO A 138 14.01 -10.41 25.49
C PRO A 138 15.14 -9.41 25.21
N TYR A 139 15.14 -8.78 24.04
CA TYR A 139 16.22 -7.94 23.51
C TYR A 139 15.89 -6.44 23.51
N PHE A 140 14.75 -6.00 24.06
CA PHE A 140 14.37 -4.58 24.05
C PHE A 140 15.34 -3.67 24.80
N ASN A 141 16.10 -4.22 25.76
CA ASN A 141 17.16 -3.47 26.45
C ASN A 141 18.54 -3.63 25.80
N ASP A 142 18.67 -4.42 24.73
CA ASP A 142 19.91 -4.63 23.98
C ASP A 142 19.88 -3.84 22.67
N LEU A 143 20.39 -2.61 22.74
CA LEU A 143 20.46 -1.70 21.60
C LEU A 143 21.21 -2.29 20.40
N MET A 144 22.26 -3.08 20.63
CA MET A 144 23.04 -3.66 19.52
C MET A 144 22.24 -4.70 18.75
N THR A 145 21.45 -5.49 19.47
CA THR A 145 20.51 -6.44 18.86
C THR A 145 19.41 -5.68 18.12
N LEU A 146 18.78 -4.68 18.73
CA LEU A 146 17.75 -3.87 18.07
C LEU A 146 18.26 -3.18 16.81
N PHE A 147 19.49 -2.66 16.82
CA PHE A 147 20.10 -2.07 15.64
C PHE A 147 20.36 -3.11 14.55
N THR A 148 20.74 -4.34 14.92
CA THR A 148 20.83 -5.46 13.99
C THR A 148 19.47 -5.80 13.38
N VAL A 149 18.40 -5.81 14.18
CA VAL A 149 17.04 -6.07 13.71
C VAL A 149 16.57 -4.96 12.76
N ALA A 150 16.82 -3.69 13.11
CA ALA A 150 16.50 -2.55 12.25
C ALA A 150 17.22 -2.67 10.90
N LYS A 151 18.50 -3.08 10.93
CA LYS A 151 19.29 -3.35 9.73
C LYS A 151 18.60 -4.38 8.84
N ILE A 152 18.24 -5.53 9.40
CA ILE A 152 17.64 -6.64 8.67
C ILE A 152 16.31 -6.19 8.03
N LEU A 153 15.45 -5.51 8.78
CA LEU A 153 14.15 -5.04 8.28
C LEU A 153 14.32 -4.03 7.13
N VAL A 154 15.21 -3.05 7.29
CA VAL A 154 15.48 -2.02 6.27
C VAL A 154 16.10 -2.66 5.02
N GLU A 155 17.11 -3.51 5.17
CA GLU A 155 17.77 -4.18 4.04
C GLU A 155 16.81 -5.07 3.26
N GLU A 156 15.96 -5.83 3.96
CA GLU A 156 14.97 -6.67 3.29
C GLU A 156 13.90 -5.83 2.59
N ALA A 157 13.34 -4.80 3.24
CA ALA A 157 12.28 -3.98 2.64
C ALA A 157 12.74 -3.17 1.42
N ILE A 158 14.02 -2.82 1.36
CA ILE A 158 14.65 -2.22 0.17
C ILE A 158 14.86 -3.27 -0.92
N THR A 159 15.25 -4.49 -0.56
CA THR A 159 15.58 -5.55 -1.53
C THR A 159 14.34 -6.19 -2.13
N ASP A 160 13.31 -6.42 -1.32
CA ASP A 160 12.09 -7.11 -1.70
C ASP A 160 10.85 -6.20 -1.63
N PRO A 161 10.34 -5.75 -2.79
CA PRO A 161 9.12 -4.94 -2.86
C PRO A 161 7.87 -5.61 -2.25
N ASN A 162 7.78 -6.95 -2.25
CA ASN A 162 6.63 -7.66 -1.68
C ASN A 162 6.63 -7.58 -0.16
N PHE A 163 7.82 -7.55 0.45
CA PHE A 163 7.97 -7.41 1.88
C PHE A 163 7.82 -5.96 2.34
N ARG A 164 8.11 -4.97 1.49
CA ARG A 164 8.22 -3.55 1.86
C ARG A 164 7.09 -3.02 2.75
N TYR A 165 5.83 -3.26 2.36
CA TYR A 165 4.66 -2.85 3.14
C TYR A 165 4.63 -3.54 4.51
N SER A 166 4.81 -4.86 4.55
CA SER A 166 4.88 -5.65 5.78
C SER A 166 6.05 -5.23 6.66
N GLY A 167 7.20 -4.89 6.08
CA GLY A 167 8.38 -4.40 6.78
C GLY A 167 8.09 -3.08 7.50
N ALA A 168 7.44 -2.13 6.82
CA ALA A 168 7.00 -0.88 7.46
C ALA A 168 5.99 -1.14 8.59
N ARG A 169 5.07 -2.10 8.42
CA ARG A 169 4.11 -2.47 9.49
C ARG A 169 4.80 -3.09 10.69
N LEU A 170 5.79 -3.95 10.48
CA LEU A 170 6.60 -4.51 11.57
C LEU A 170 7.37 -3.40 12.31
N CYS A 171 7.95 -2.44 11.57
CA CYS A 171 8.60 -1.29 12.17
C CYS A 171 7.64 -0.49 13.06
N PHE A 172 6.40 -0.24 12.58
CA PHE A 172 5.35 0.40 13.38
C PHE A 172 5.10 -0.36 14.69
N HIS A 173 4.83 -1.67 14.64
CA HIS A 173 4.57 -2.43 15.87
C HIS A 173 5.78 -2.48 16.81
N LEU A 174 7.00 -2.55 16.26
CA LEU A 174 8.20 -2.59 17.07
C LEU A 174 8.45 -1.27 17.81
N GLU A 175 8.30 -0.12 17.15
CA GLU A 175 8.51 1.17 17.81
C GLU A 175 7.47 1.49 18.90
N GLN A 176 6.23 0.99 18.76
CA GLN A 176 5.20 1.17 19.78
C GLN A 176 5.56 0.45 21.08
N ASN A 177 6.33 -0.64 20.98
CA ASN A 177 6.73 -1.46 22.13
C ASN A 177 8.17 -1.17 22.60
N CYS A 178 9.01 -0.57 21.75
CA CYS A 178 10.40 -0.26 22.01
C CYS A 178 10.79 1.07 21.32
N PRO A 179 10.58 2.22 21.96
CA PRO A 179 10.89 3.54 21.41
C PRO A 179 12.37 3.74 21.06
N GLU A 180 13.29 3.00 21.68
CA GLU A 180 14.73 3.01 21.39
C GLU A 180 15.03 2.60 19.94
N PHE A 181 14.16 1.80 19.32
CA PHE A 181 14.24 1.42 17.91
C PHE A 181 14.07 2.61 16.95
N ARG A 182 13.31 3.63 17.36
CA ARG A 182 12.86 4.74 16.52
C ARG A 182 13.99 5.52 15.86
N ALA A 183 15.05 5.81 16.61
CA ALA A 183 16.14 6.67 16.13
C ALA A 183 16.96 6.01 15.01
N GLU A 184 17.01 4.68 14.99
CA GLU A 184 17.87 3.93 14.09
C GLU A 184 17.30 3.86 12.66
N LEU A 185 15.98 3.79 12.50
CA LEU A 185 15.33 3.69 11.19
C LEU A 185 15.66 4.86 10.24
N PRO A 186 15.43 6.14 10.60
CA PRO A 186 15.73 7.26 9.69
C PRO A 186 17.22 7.36 9.39
N LEU A 187 18.10 7.11 10.37
CA LEU A 187 19.54 7.13 10.18
C LEU A 187 20.00 6.09 9.14
N ARG A 188 19.43 4.88 9.21
CA ARG A 188 19.70 3.83 8.20
C ARG A 188 19.17 4.20 6.83
N CYS A 189 17.97 4.77 6.75
CA CYS A 189 17.39 5.22 5.49
C CYS A 189 18.26 6.29 4.82
N GLU A 190 18.69 7.30 5.59
CA GLU A 190 19.58 8.36 5.11
C GLU A 190 20.92 7.79 4.62
N LYS A 191 21.53 6.89 5.41
CA LYS A 191 22.76 6.19 4.99
C LYS A 191 22.58 5.45 3.66
N HIS A 192 21.48 4.72 3.49
CA HIS A 192 21.21 4.02 2.23
C HIS A 192 20.93 4.99 1.07
N LEU A 193 20.31 6.14 1.29
CA LEU A 193 20.17 7.15 0.24
C LEU A 193 21.53 7.67 -0.26
N LEU A 194 22.51 7.81 0.63
CA LEU A 194 23.85 8.29 0.28
C LEU A 194 24.71 7.21 -0.39
N GLU A 195 24.69 5.98 0.13
CA GLU A 195 25.62 4.92 -0.26
C GLU A 195 25.08 3.97 -1.36
N ASN A 196 23.76 3.83 -1.49
CA ASN A 196 23.16 2.77 -2.29
C ASN A 196 22.90 3.20 -3.75
N ARG A 197 23.20 2.31 -4.70
CA ARG A 197 22.82 2.48 -6.12
C ARG A 197 21.32 2.40 -6.35
N ASN A 198 20.58 1.79 -5.42
CA ASN A 198 19.13 1.56 -5.55
C ASN A 198 18.30 2.59 -4.78
N MET A 199 18.51 3.87 -5.10
CA MET A 199 17.81 4.99 -4.44
C MET A 199 16.29 4.90 -4.59
N HIS A 200 15.78 4.29 -5.68
CA HIS A 200 14.35 4.12 -5.90
C HIS A 200 13.70 3.24 -4.84
N ASN A 201 14.29 2.08 -4.54
CA ASN A 201 13.72 1.19 -3.54
C ASN A 201 13.82 1.77 -2.13
N VAL A 202 14.90 2.50 -1.83
CA VAL A 202 15.04 3.21 -0.56
C VAL A 202 13.94 4.27 -0.43
N LEU A 203 13.74 5.09 -1.46
CA LEU A 203 12.70 6.11 -1.47
C LEU A 203 11.30 5.53 -1.27
N LEU A 204 10.97 4.45 -1.98
CA LEU A 204 9.67 3.81 -1.83
C LEU A 204 9.47 3.18 -0.45
N PHE A 205 10.53 2.67 0.19
CA PHE A 205 10.43 2.19 1.57
C PHE A 205 10.25 3.35 2.56
N ILE A 206 10.94 4.47 2.38
CA ILE A 206 10.71 5.68 3.19
C ILE A 206 9.26 6.16 3.04
N ALA A 207 8.67 6.05 1.84
CA ALA A 207 7.27 6.41 1.60
C ALA A 207 6.32 5.51 2.40
N GLU A 208 6.57 4.20 2.47
CA GLU A 208 5.82 3.26 3.31
C GLU A 208 5.99 3.57 4.81
N LEU A 209 7.21 3.89 5.25
CA LEU A 209 7.47 4.30 6.63
C LEU A 209 6.70 5.59 6.97
N TYR A 210 6.74 6.60 6.09
CA TYR A 210 6.02 7.86 6.29
C TYR A 210 4.50 7.66 6.36
N ALA A 211 3.94 6.72 5.59
CA ALA A 211 2.52 6.41 5.60
C ALA A 211 2.06 5.69 6.88
N GLN A 212 2.96 4.98 7.57
CA GLN A 212 2.60 4.09 8.68
C GLN A 212 3.09 4.58 10.05
N LEU A 213 4.21 5.30 10.12
CA LEU A 213 4.80 5.78 11.36
C LEU A 213 4.35 7.23 11.66
N PRO A 214 4.17 7.62 12.93
CA PRO A 214 3.71 8.95 13.31
C PRO A 214 4.83 10.01 13.24
N HIS A 215 5.88 9.82 12.44
CA HIS A 215 7.09 10.66 12.42
C HIS A 215 7.15 11.49 11.14
N VAL A 216 6.04 12.16 10.87
CA VAL A 216 5.74 12.88 9.64
C VAL A 216 6.83 13.90 9.31
N ALA A 217 7.33 14.66 10.30
CA ALA A 217 8.38 15.65 10.06
C ALA A 217 9.72 15.04 9.59
N VAL A 218 10.13 13.91 10.19
CA VAL A 218 11.44 13.28 9.90
C VAL A 218 11.42 12.62 8.53
N TYR A 219 10.44 11.75 8.29
CA TYR A 219 10.34 11.05 7.01
C TYR A 219 9.86 11.98 5.88
N GLY A 220 9.05 12.99 6.19
CA GLY A 220 8.60 13.98 5.21
C GLY A 220 9.76 14.79 4.64
N LYS A 221 10.68 15.24 5.51
CA LYS A 221 11.93 15.86 5.07
C LYS A 221 12.78 14.93 4.20
N LEU A 222 12.99 13.69 4.64
CA LEU A 222 13.75 12.69 3.87
C LEU A 222 13.13 12.43 2.48
N LEU A 223 11.81 12.39 2.37
CA LEU A 223 11.09 12.24 1.10
C LEU A 223 11.35 13.40 0.16
N VAL A 224 11.11 14.63 0.63
CA VAL A 224 11.30 15.84 -0.19
C VAL A 224 12.75 15.98 -0.63
N ASP A 225 13.72 15.83 0.28
CA ASP A 225 15.14 15.91 -0.04
C ASP A 225 15.52 14.87 -1.11
N SER A 226 14.96 13.67 -1.00
CA SER A 226 15.14 12.60 -1.99
C SER A 226 14.48 12.93 -3.34
N PHE A 227 13.30 13.54 -3.35
CA PHE A 227 12.64 13.99 -4.57
C PHE A 227 13.48 15.04 -5.29
N LYS A 228 13.90 16.09 -4.58
CA LYS A 228 14.77 17.15 -5.11
C LYS A 228 16.07 16.58 -5.68
N ARG A 229 16.68 15.60 -4.98
CA ARG A 229 17.88 14.90 -5.47
C ARG A 229 17.64 14.06 -6.72
N LEU A 230 16.54 13.30 -6.78
CA LEU A 230 16.23 12.49 -7.97
C LEU A 230 15.85 13.35 -9.18
N LEU A 231 15.20 14.49 -8.95
CA LEU A 231 14.88 15.48 -9.99
C LEU A 231 16.13 16.11 -10.58
N SER A 232 17.12 16.47 -9.76
CA SER A 232 18.38 17.05 -10.24
C SER A 232 19.22 16.07 -11.06
N ILE A 233 19.12 14.76 -10.78
CA ILE A 233 19.72 13.71 -11.62
C ILE A 233 18.94 13.54 -12.93
N GLY A 234 17.60 13.67 -12.88
CA GLY A 234 16.72 13.50 -14.03
C GLY A 234 16.55 12.04 -14.48
N GLY A 235 15.71 11.83 -15.50
CA GLY A 235 15.47 10.51 -16.10
C GLY A 235 14.11 9.90 -15.75
N ASN A 236 13.57 9.14 -16.70
CA ASN A 236 12.19 8.61 -16.63
C ASN A 236 11.94 7.72 -15.39
N GLU A 237 12.89 6.87 -15.00
CA GLU A 237 12.72 6.00 -13.82
C GLU A 237 12.73 6.80 -12.50
N ASN A 238 13.50 7.89 -12.43
CA ASN A 238 13.50 8.78 -11.27
C ASN A 238 12.13 9.45 -11.11
N VAL A 239 11.61 10.03 -12.20
CA VAL A 239 10.30 10.69 -12.20
C VAL A 239 9.19 9.70 -11.87
N LYS A 240 9.24 8.50 -12.44
CA LYS A 240 8.31 7.41 -12.13
C LYS A 240 8.34 7.05 -10.65
N CYS A 241 9.52 6.89 -10.06
CA CYS A 241 9.68 6.57 -8.65
C CYS A 241 9.12 7.69 -7.75
N ILE A 242 9.40 8.96 -8.07
CA ILE A 242 8.85 10.12 -7.36
C ILE A 242 7.32 10.09 -7.44
N CYS A 243 6.75 9.90 -8.62
CA CYS A 243 5.30 9.83 -8.80
C CYS A 243 4.67 8.67 -8.00
N GLN A 244 5.33 7.52 -7.93
CA GLN A 244 4.86 6.38 -7.12
C GLN A 244 4.85 6.72 -5.62
N ALA A 245 5.90 7.33 -5.11
CA ALA A 245 5.96 7.78 -3.72
C ALA A 245 4.89 8.84 -3.43
N LEU A 246 4.74 9.85 -4.29
CA LEU A 246 3.76 10.93 -4.13
C LEU A 246 2.31 10.43 -4.11
N LYS A 247 1.97 9.36 -4.85
CA LYS A 247 0.63 8.77 -4.76
C LYS A 247 0.31 8.23 -3.36
N LEU A 248 1.32 7.74 -2.65
CA LEU A 248 1.17 7.20 -1.30
C LEU A 248 1.21 8.31 -0.24
N THR A 249 2.05 9.32 -0.42
CA THR A 249 2.40 10.27 0.64
C THR A 249 1.94 11.70 0.40
N GLY A 250 1.46 12.02 -0.81
CA GLY A 250 1.26 13.37 -1.28
C GLY A 250 0.29 14.21 -0.47
N TYR A 251 -0.85 13.65 -0.08
CA TYR A 251 -1.82 14.37 0.76
C TYR A 251 -1.26 14.74 2.13
N SER A 252 -0.62 13.78 2.81
CA SER A 252 0.00 14.04 4.11
C SER A 252 1.16 15.03 4.00
N LEU A 253 1.95 14.98 2.92
CA LEU A 253 3.01 15.95 2.65
C LEU A 253 2.46 17.34 2.36
N GLU A 254 1.29 17.46 1.74
CA GLU A 254 0.61 18.75 1.55
C GLU A 254 0.32 19.44 2.89
N LYS A 255 0.07 18.67 3.95
CA LYS A 255 -0.16 19.18 5.30
C LYS A 255 1.14 19.48 6.07
N SER A 256 2.15 18.61 5.95
CA SER A 256 3.37 18.71 6.77
C SER A 256 4.53 19.47 6.13
N ASN A 257 4.61 19.50 4.80
CA ASN A 257 5.77 19.96 4.02
C ASN A 257 5.35 20.75 2.75
N LYS A 258 4.32 21.58 2.85
CA LYS A 258 3.71 22.26 1.69
C LYS A 258 4.70 23.02 0.80
N ASN A 259 5.47 23.94 1.37
CA ASN A 259 6.39 24.80 0.59
C ASN A 259 7.43 23.96 -0.18
N ASP A 260 7.96 22.95 0.49
CA ASP A 260 8.90 21.99 -0.07
C ASP A 260 8.28 21.16 -1.21
N LEU A 261 7.01 20.77 -1.04
CA LEU A 261 6.24 20.06 -2.04
C LEU A 261 5.92 20.96 -3.24
N ASP A 262 5.64 22.25 -3.02
CA ASP A 262 5.45 23.25 -4.09
C ASP A 262 6.67 23.32 -5.01
N GLU A 263 7.88 23.42 -4.44
CA GLU A 263 9.13 23.40 -5.21
C GLU A 263 9.32 22.09 -6.02
N VAL A 264 8.96 20.95 -5.42
CA VAL A 264 9.04 19.65 -6.11
C VAL A 264 8.08 19.60 -7.30
N PHE A 265 6.85 20.10 -7.15
CA PHE A 265 5.87 20.13 -8.22
C PHE A 265 6.21 21.14 -9.32
N GLU A 266 6.76 22.30 -8.98
CA GLU A 266 7.28 23.26 -9.96
C GLU A 266 8.35 22.61 -10.85
N GLN A 267 9.30 21.88 -10.24
CA GLN A 267 10.31 21.14 -10.99
C GLN A 267 9.71 20.01 -11.85
N LEU A 268 8.74 19.28 -11.32
CA LEU A 268 8.03 18.22 -12.05
C LEU A 268 7.28 18.77 -13.28
N GLU A 269 6.65 19.93 -13.16
CA GLU A 269 6.00 20.61 -14.28
C GLU A 269 7.02 21.07 -15.34
N ASN A 270 8.16 21.62 -14.91
CA ASN A 270 9.22 22.07 -15.82
C ASN A 270 9.81 20.93 -16.66
N ILE A 271 9.92 19.71 -16.11
CA ILE A 271 10.44 18.55 -16.83
C ILE A 271 9.37 17.76 -17.60
N LYS A 272 8.10 18.16 -17.53
CA LYS A 272 6.97 17.42 -18.12
C LYS A 272 7.14 17.11 -19.61
N ASN A 273 7.74 18.04 -20.36
CA ASN A 273 7.99 17.88 -21.80
C ASN A 273 9.28 17.10 -22.11
N ALA A 274 10.18 16.93 -21.13
CA ALA A 274 11.42 16.17 -21.27
C ALA A 274 11.22 14.68 -20.97
N VAL A 275 10.17 14.33 -20.24
CA VAL A 275 9.80 12.96 -19.88
C VAL A 275 8.98 12.34 -21.01
N GLY A 276 9.27 11.08 -21.36
CA GLY A 276 8.62 10.38 -22.47
C GLY A 276 7.67 9.26 -22.03
N GLY A 277 6.73 8.93 -22.91
CA GLY A 277 5.94 7.70 -22.86
C GLY A 277 4.96 7.61 -21.68
N ASN A 278 4.89 6.43 -21.08
CA ASN A 278 4.01 6.12 -19.94
C ASN A 278 4.32 6.95 -18.68
N VAL A 279 5.56 7.43 -18.52
CA VAL A 279 5.92 8.27 -17.38
C VAL A 279 5.28 9.65 -17.48
N THR A 280 5.09 10.20 -18.68
CA THR A 280 4.34 11.45 -18.88
C THR A 280 2.89 11.32 -18.44
N THR A 281 2.24 10.19 -18.75
CA THR A 281 0.88 9.90 -18.28
C THR A 281 0.82 9.81 -16.76
N LEU A 282 1.75 9.08 -16.14
CA LEU A 282 1.85 8.95 -14.70
C LEU A 282 2.06 10.31 -14.00
N LEU A 283 2.94 11.14 -14.55
CA LEU A 283 3.19 12.49 -14.06
C LEU A 283 1.94 13.35 -14.11
N ASN A 284 1.24 13.36 -15.24
CA ASN A 284 -0.03 14.08 -15.37
C ASN A 284 -1.07 13.58 -14.35
N THR A 285 -1.14 12.27 -14.09
CA THR A 285 -2.01 11.73 -13.05
C THR A 285 -1.69 12.30 -11.67
N VAL A 286 -0.42 12.38 -11.29
CA VAL A 286 -0.01 12.91 -9.97
C VAL A 286 -0.25 14.42 -9.86
N ILE A 287 0.02 15.18 -10.92
CA ILE A 287 -0.30 16.62 -10.99
C ILE A 287 -1.80 16.85 -10.85
N ASN A 288 -2.62 16.12 -11.61
CA ASN A 288 -4.07 16.22 -11.51
C ASN A 288 -4.58 15.79 -10.13
N LEU A 289 -3.98 14.75 -9.54
CA LEU A 289 -4.32 14.29 -8.19
C LEU A 289 -4.11 15.43 -7.19
N ARG A 290 -2.97 16.13 -7.25
CA ARG A 290 -2.71 17.32 -6.42
C ARG A 290 -3.73 18.44 -6.64
N TYR A 291 -4.02 18.80 -7.90
CA TYR A 291 -5.03 19.83 -8.21
C TYR A 291 -6.43 19.46 -7.68
N SER A 292 -6.77 18.17 -7.67
CA SER A 292 -8.00 17.64 -7.08
C SER A 292 -7.94 17.42 -5.56
N ASN A 293 -7.04 18.12 -4.86
CA ASN A 293 -6.80 17.97 -3.43
C ASN A 293 -6.57 16.50 -3.00
N TRP A 294 -5.81 15.77 -3.81
CA TRP A 294 -5.51 14.35 -3.61
C TRP A 294 -6.73 13.44 -3.53
N GLY A 295 -7.85 13.84 -4.14
CA GLY A 295 -9.13 13.11 -4.07
C GLY A 295 -9.90 13.30 -2.77
N HIS A 296 -9.48 14.23 -1.91
CA HIS A 296 -10.20 14.61 -0.70
C HIS A 296 -11.11 15.79 -1.04
N SER A 297 -12.42 15.57 -0.98
CA SER A 297 -13.40 16.68 -0.92
C SER A 297 -12.99 17.56 0.26
N GLY A 298 -12.85 18.87 0.03
CA GLY A 298 -12.32 19.78 1.04
C GLY A 298 -13.08 19.65 2.36
N ASP A 299 -12.44 19.04 3.36
CA ASP A 299 -12.84 19.21 4.75
C ASP A 299 -12.49 20.66 5.08
N SER A 300 -13.48 21.54 4.92
CA SER A 300 -13.52 22.79 5.65
C SER A 300 -13.69 22.44 7.12
N THR A 301 -12.62 22.02 7.79
CA THR A 301 -12.53 22.06 9.24
C THR A 301 -12.40 23.53 9.64
N ASP A 302 -13.51 24.27 9.55
CA ASP A 302 -13.77 25.40 10.44
C ASP A 302 -14.31 24.79 11.73
N ASP A 303 -13.39 24.40 12.60
CA ASP A 303 -13.64 23.83 13.94
C ASP A 303 -14.07 24.95 14.93
N ASN A 304 -15.03 25.78 14.50
CA ASN A 304 -15.67 26.85 15.26
C ASN A 304 -17.06 27.20 14.68
N SER A 305 -17.88 26.19 14.39
CA SER A 305 -19.31 26.41 14.21
C SER A 305 -20.10 25.49 15.14
N ASP A 306 -20.83 26.15 16.04
CA ASP A 306 -21.83 25.62 16.95
C ASP A 306 -22.70 24.57 16.22
N PRO A 307 -22.94 23.37 16.79
CA PRO A 307 -23.75 22.34 16.14
C PRO A 307 -25.26 22.66 16.07
N ASP A 308 -25.66 23.88 16.45
CA ASP A 308 -27.08 24.29 16.56
C ASP A 308 -27.61 25.11 15.37
N ASP A 309 -26.82 25.38 14.31
CA ASP A 309 -27.26 26.26 13.21
C ASP A 309 -27.49 25.56 11.84
N LEU A 310 -27.80 24.26 11.85
CA LEU A 310 -28.29 23.54 10.66
C LEU A 310 -29.68 22.94 10.91
N CYS A 311 -30.68 23.82 10.92
CA CYS A 311 -32.02 23.47 10.49
C CYS A 311 -32.47 24.52 9.48
N ASP A 312 -32.28 24.22 8.19
CA ASP A 312 -33.06 24.86 7.14
C ASP A 312 -34.55 24.72 7.51
N PRO A 313 -35.35 25.80 7.52
CA PRO A 313 -36.76 25.71 7.83
C PRO A 313 -37.47 24.93 6.73
N GLU A 314 -37.91 23.70 7.03
CA GLU A 314 -38.84 22.97 6.17
C GLU A 314 -40.10 23.82 5.91
N PRO A 315 -40.58 23.90 4.66
CA PRO A 315 -41.81 24.61 4.34
C PRO A 315 -43.03 23.81 4.81
N GLU A 316 -43.95 24.52 5.47
CA GLU A 316 -45.37 24.18 5.69
C GLU A 316 -45.69 23.05 6.68
N MET A 317 -45.59 23.36 7.97
CA MET A 317 -46.35 22.65 9.01
C MET A 317 -47.84 23.02 8.90
N ASP A 318 -48.66 22.09 8.43
CA ASP A 318 -50.13 22.22 8.28
C ASP A 318 -50.78 22.84 9.53
N GLU A 319 -51.65 23.84 9.30
CA GLU A 319 -52.35 24.59 10.37
C GLU A 319 -53.17 23.66 11.30
N GLU A 320 -53.64 22.54 10.77
CA GLU A 320 -54.38 21.51 11.52
C GLU A 320 -53.50 20.83 12.58
N ILE A 321 -52.22 20.56 12.26
CA ILE A 321 -51.27 19.94 13.19
C ILE A 321 -50.88 20.94 14.29
N GLN A 322 -50.75 22.23 13.95
CA GLN A 322 -50.46 23.28 14.93
C GLN A 322 -51.61 23.48 15.93
N ALA A 323 -52.86 23.35 15.46
CA ALA A 323 -54.04 23.44 16.31
C ALA A 323 -54.11 22.25 17.28
N ALA A 324 -53.89 21.03 16.77
CA ALA A 324 -53.89 19.81 17.57
C ALA A 324 -52.79 19.84 18.66
N PHE A 325 -51.59 20.33 18.34
CA PHE A 325 -50.51 20.44 19.31
C PHE A 325 -50.81 21.47 20.42
N LYS A 326 -51.39 22.64 20.07
CA LYS A 326 -51.80 23.65 21.06
C LYS A 326 -52.90 23.13 21.99
N GLU A 327 -53.81 22.31 21.50
CA GLU A 327 -54.86 21.69 22.30
C GLU A 327 -54.29 20.65 23.27
N PHE A 328 -53.37 19.80 22.81
CA PHE A 328 -52.68 18.82 23.64
C PHE A 328 -51.86 19.45 24.79
N VAL A 329 -51.17 20.56 24.52
CA VAL A 329 -50.40 21.29 25.55
C VAL A 329 -51.32 21.95 26.58
N LYS A 330 -52.53 22.38 26.18
CA LYS A 330 -53.52 22.95 27.10
C LYS A 330 -54.20 21.88 27.95
N SER A 331 -54.49 20.70 27.42
CA SER A 331 -55.08 19.60 28.18
C SER A 331 -54.11 18.99 29.20
N SER A 332 -52.80 19.14 28.99
CA SER A 332 -51.76 18.61 29.89
C SER A 332 -51.45 19.50 31.10
N LYS A 333 -52.17 20.62 31.27
CA LYS A 333 -51.98 21.59 32.38
C LYS A 333 -53.16 21.68 33.35
N HIS A 334 -54.05 20.67 33.40
CA HIS A 334 -55.02 20.53 34.48
C HIS A 334 -54.97 19.18 35.17
#